data_AF-A0AAE3H852-F1
#
_entry.id   AF-A0AAE3H852-F1
#
_cell.length_a   1.000
_cell.length_b   1.000
_cell.length_c   1.000
_cell.angle_alpha   90.00
_cell.angle_beta   90.00
_cell.angle_gamma   90.00
#
_symmetry.space_group_name_H-M   'P 1'
#
loop_
_entity.id
_entity.type
_entity.pdbx_description
1 polymer ?
#
loop_
_entity_poly.entity_id
_entity_poly.type
_entity_poly.pdbx_seq_one_letter_code
_entity_poly.pdbx_strand_id
1 'polypeptide(L)'
;MLKILIKSFHQIYQKPKLVLLLYAVGFILAMLVARPFYVTFLNEANTSVALDKLIADFDFMIFTDFFHQSQKAFRPFVPLVFVLGLVYLLLNTFFAGGTLDATEQDKFKFPRFFEASAQHFGRFAMLLVFLFIFLMVLVSLAGMFFFIFAAIAEGGSEKDYILWMIPPVLILVYFIGFVVIMGDYGRVMLFKSTTLSPYSAFWKAFSYIFKRPTTIALFWLIIVLGIILSVVYLSIDSLIGMHSGLTIFLMFLVQQVFVFGRTFLKISTQIAAKNYFETRPIELEKVIVVAETAEEN
;
A
#
# COMPACT_ATOMS: atom_id res chain seq x y z
N MET A 1 -2.67 9.59 -19.90
CA MET A 1 -2.47 9.30 -18.46
C MET A 1 -3.42 10.13 -17.59
N LEU A 2 -3.42 11.46 -17.69
CA LEU A 2 -4.32 12.32 -16.89
C LEU A 2 -5.81 11.95 -17.05
N LYS A 3 -6.28 11.68 -18.28
CA LYS A 3 -7.67 11.22 -18.51
C LYS A 3 -8.03 9.92 -17.76
N ILE A 4 -7.08 8.98 -17.65
CA ILE A 4 -7.27 7.70 -16.93
C ILE A 4 -7.36 7.97 -15.43
N LEU A 5 -6.51 8.86 -14.91
CA LEU A 5 -6.53 9.28 -13.51
C LEU A 5 -7.86 9.96 -13.16
N ILE A 6 -8.31 10.94 -13.96
CA ILE A 6 -9.57 11.65 -13.77
C ILE A 6 -10.76 10.67 -13.81
N LYS A 7 -10.79 9.75 -14.78
CA LYS A 7 -11.82 8.70 -14.85
C LYS A 7 -11.85 7.86 -13.57
N SER A 8 -10.68 7.47 -13.07
CA SER A 8 -10.54 6.66 -11.86
C SER A 8 -11.04 7.41 -10.62
N PHE A 9 -10.68 8.68 -10.47
CA PHE A 9 -11.16 9.54 -9.37
C PHE A 9 -12.67 9.74 -9.44
N HIS A 10 -13.23 9.96 -10.63
CA HIS A 10 -14.67 10.11 -10.80
C HIS A 10 -15.43 8.83 -10.41
N GLN A 11 -14.94 7.65 -10.81
CA GLN A 11 -15.54 6.37 -10.44
C GLN A 11 -15.53 6.13 -8.92
N ILE A 12 -14.50 6.58 -8.20
CA ILE A 12 -14.41 6.45 -6.74
C ILE A 12 -15.29 7.48 -6.04
N TYR A 13 -15.32 8.72 -6.53
CA TYR A 13 -16.13 9.80 -5.95
C TYR A 13 -17.62 9.46 -5.97
N GLN A 14 -18.09 8.76 -7.00
CA GLN A 14 -19.47 8.25 -7.07
C GLN A 14 -19.77 7.13 -6.06
N LYS A 15 -18.75 6.55 -5.42
CA LYS A 15 -18.85 5.35 -4.57
C LYS A 15 -18.18 5.58 -3.19
N PRO A 16 -18.62 6.59 -2.41
CA PRO A 16 -17.97 6.92 -1.13
C PRO A 16 -18.05 5.78 -0.10
N LYS A 17 -19.08 4.92 -0.19
CA LYS A 17 -19.24 3.74 0.66
C LYS A 17 -18.08 2.74 0.52
N LEU A 18 -17.49 2.63 -0.68
CA LEU A 18 -16.31 1.78 -0.91
C LEU A 18 -15.09 2.30 -0.13
N VAL A 19 -14.83 3.60 -0.25
CA VAL A 19 -13.70 4.25 0.44
C VAL A 19 -13.89 4.19 1.95
N LEU A 20 -15.11 4.48 2.42
CA LEU A 20 -15.46 4.42 3.84
C LEU A 20 -15.30 3.01 4.42
N LEU A 21 -15.70 1.97 3.69
CA LEU A 21 -15.52 0.57 4.12
C LEU A 21 -14.03 0.23 4.30
N LEU A 22 -13.20 0.53 3.31
CA LEU A 22 -11.77 0.22 3.35
C LEU A 22 -11.03 1.05 4.40
N TYR A 23 -11.43 2.31 4.57
CA TYR A 23 -10.97 3.17 5.64
C TYR A 23 -11.34 2.60 7.02
N ALA A 24 -12.61 2.22 7.23
CA ALA A 24 -13.11 1.72 8.51
C ALA A 24 -12.39 0.43 8.93
N VAL A 25 -12.15 -0.49 7.99
CA VAL A 25 -11.38 -1.71 8.30
C VAL A 25 -9.96 -1.39 8.73
N GLY A 26 -9.27 -0.49 8.01
CA GLY A 26 -7.92 -0.04 8.40
C GLY A 26 -7.90 0.65 9.76
N PHE A 27 -8.90 1.50 10.02
CA PHE A 27 -9.06 2.22 11.28
C PHE A 27 -9.28 1.26 12.46
N ILE A 28 -10.16 0.26 12.30
CA ILE A 28 -10.40 -0.76 13.34
C ILE A 28 -9.11 -1.50 13.67
N LEU A 29 -8.35 -1.96 12.67
CA LEU A 29 -7.08 -2.65 12.91
C LEU A 29 -6.04 -1.76 13.59
N ALA A 30 -5.96 -0.48 13.20
CA ALA A 30 -5.08 0.48 13.84
C ALA A 30 -5.46 0.69 15.32
N MET A 31 -6.77 0.79 15.62
CA MET A 31 -7.27 0.94 16.99
C MET A 31 -6.95 -0.26 17.89
N LEU A 32 -6.88 -1.47 17.34
CA LEU A 32 -6.47 -2.67 18.09
C LEU A 32 -5.03 -2.57 18.62
N VAL A 33 -4.15 -1.83 17.94
CA VAL A 33 -2.77 -1.57 18.41
C VAL A 33 -2.71 -0.30 19.25
N ALA A 34 -3.39 0.76 18.80
CA ALA A 34 -3.29 2.09 19.41
C ALA A 34 -3.66 2.08 20.89
N ARG A 35 -4.74 1.38 21.27
CA ARG A 35 -5.19 1.32 22.67
C ARG A 35 -4.17 0.66 23.61
N PRO A 36 -3.73 -0.59 23.41
CA PRO A 36 -2.73 -1.20 24.30
C PRO A 36 -1.40 -0.45 24.27
N PHE A 37 -1.04 0.13 23.11
CA PHE A 37 0.16 0.95 22.99
C PHE A 37 0.06 2.20 23.87
N TYR A 38 -1.07 2.91 23.83
CA TYR A 38 -1.31 4.09 24.66
C TYR A 38 -1.30 3.77 26.15
N VAL A 39 -1.94 2.67 26.57
CA VAL A 39 -1.92 2.25 27.99
C VAL A 39 -0.50 1.93 28.45
N THR A 40 0.28 1.22 27.63
CA THR A 40 1.68 0.91 27.93
C THR A 40 2.51 2.20 28.00
N PHE A 41 2.31 3.10 27.05
CA PHE A 41 2.96 4.40 27.01
C PHE A 41 2.67 5.22 28.28
N LEU A 42 1.42 5.31 28.72
CA LEU A 42 1.08 6.00 29.97
C LEU A 42 1.74 5.37 31.20
N ASN A 43 1.76 4.03 31.28
CA ASN A 43 2.35 3.34 32.42
C ASN A 43 3.86 3.61 32.54
N GLU A 44 4.58 3.61 31.42
CA GLU A 44 6.01 3.93 31.37
C GLU A 44 6.26 5.45 31.49
N ALA A 45 5.32 6.28 31.02
CA ALA A 45 5.45 7.74 31.04
C ALA A 45 5.16 8.35 32.42
N ASN A 46 4.35 7.71 33.26
CA ASN A 46 4.01 8.18 34.61
C ASN A 46 5.24 8.36 35.53
N THR A 47 6.41 7.84 35.15
CA THR A 47 7.68 8.07 35.86
C THR A 47 8.47 9.28 35.37
N SER A 48 8.04 10.01 34.33
CA SER A 48 8.85 11.05 33.70
C SER A 48 8.03 12.26 33.22
N VAL A 49 8.22 13.39 33.91
CA VAL A 49 7.70 14.73 33.55
C VAL A 49 8.21 15.20 32.18
N ALA A 50 9.28 14.59 31.64
CA ALA A 50 9.85 14.96 30.36
C ALA A 50 8.93 14.64 29.16
N LEU A 51 7.99 13.70 29.30
CA LEU A 51 7.08 13.33 28.21
C LEU A 51 5.96 14.36 27.96
N ASP A 52 5.65 15.22 28.93
CA ASP A 52 4.70 16.32 28.72
C ASP A 52 5.22 17.31 27.67
N LYS A 53 6.54 17.43 27.53
CA LYS A 53 7.18 18.26 26.50
C LYS A 53 6.95 17.71 25.09
N LEU A 54 6.89 16.38 24.92
CA LEU A 54 6.69 15.73 23.61
C LEU A 54 5.31 16.04 22.99
N ILE A 55 4.32 16.42 23.80
CA ILE A 55 2.99 16.79 23.33
C ILE A 55 3.02 18.18 22.68
N ALA A 56 3.76 19.12 23.28
CA ALA A 56 3.84 20.50 22.80
C ALA A 56 4.88 20.67 21.70
N ASP A 57 6.06 20.07 21.87
CA ASP A 57 7.16 20.07 20.90
C ASP A 57 7.82 18.69 20.88
N PHE A 58 7.73 18.01 19.74
CA PHE A 58 8.35 16.70 19.58
C PHE A 58 9.89 16.81 19.60
N ASP A 59 10.49 16.34 20.68
CA ASP A 59 11.94 16.20 20.82
C ASP A 59 12.36 14.75 20.54
N PHE A 60 13.10 14.56 19.45
CA PHE A 60 13.56 13.24 19.02
C PHE A 60 14.49 12.58 20.05
N MET A 61 15.32 13.35 20.76
CA MET A 61 16.27 12.82 21.75
C MET A 61 15.52 12.26 22.97
N ILE A 62 14.56 13.02 23.50
CA ILE A 62 13.71 12.58 24.61
C ILE A 62 12.93 11.32 24.22
N PHE A 63 12.37 11.30 23.00
CA PHE A 63 11.65 10.14 22.48
C PHE A 63 12.55 8.90 22.40
N THR A 64 13.78 9.02 21.86
CA THR A 64 14.69 7.89 21.74
C THR A 64 15.19 7.38 23.08
N ASP A 65 15.47 8.26 24.04
CA ASP A 65 15.92 7.87 25.39
C ASP A 65 14.82 7.11 26.14
N PHE A 66 13.58 7.61 26.06
CA PHE A 66 12.41 6.93 26.62
C PHE A 66 12.22 5.53 26.01
N PHE A 67 12.33 5.41 24.68
CA PHE A 67 12.15 4.13 24.00
C PHE A 67 13.26 3.13 24.33
N HIS A 68 14.50 3.59 24.48
CA HIS A 68 15.61 2.74 24.93
C HIS A 68 15.39 2.24 26.36
N GLN A 69 14.93 3.10 27.26
CA GLN A 69 14.64 2.73 28.64
C GLN A 69 13.46 1.76 28.75
N SER A 70 12.40 1.98 27.96
CA SER A 70 11.13 1.26 28.02
C SER A 70 11.05 0.08 27.04
N GLN A 71 12.16 -0.32 26.42
CA GLN A 71 12.20 -1.30 25.33
C GLN A 71 11.49 -2.63 25.69
N LYS A 72 11.61 -3.08 26.95
CA LYS A 72 11.00 -4.33 27.42
C LYS A 72 9.47 -4.26 27.40
N ALA A 73 8.88 -3.11 27.73
CA ALA A 73 7.44 -2.89 27.74
C ALA A 73 6.86 -2.88 26.31
N PHE A 74 7.62 -2.36 25.34
CA PHE A 74 7.18 -2.28 23.94
C PHE A 74 7.50 -3.52 23.09
N ARG A 75 8.33 -4.45 23.57
CA ARG A 75 8.70 -5.67 22.83
C ARG A 75 7.50 -6.50 22.35
N PRO A 76 6.40 -6.68 23.11
CA PRO A 76 5.23 -7.44 22.66
C PRO A 76 4.50 -6.83 21.45
N PHE A 77 4.72 -5.54 21.15
CA PHE A 77 4.07 -4.89 20.01
C PHE A 77 4.65 -5.32 18.67
N VAL A 78 5.91 -5.75 18.63
CA VAL A 78 6.55 -6.22 17.38
C VAL A 78 5.79 -7.40 16.77
N PRO A 79 5.57 -8.54 17.47
CA PRO A 79 4.78 -9.63 16.91
C PRO A 79 3.31 -9.23 16.68
N LEU A 80 2.72 -8.37 17.52
CA LEU A 80 1.35 -7.90 17.34
C LEU A 80 1.17 -7.11 16.03
N VAL A 81 2.04 -6.12 15.78
CA VAL A 81 2.05 -5.32 14.56
C VAL A 81 2.34 -6.20 13.34
N PHE A 82 3.23 -7.19 13.47
CA PHE A 82 3.50 -8.14 12.40
C PHE A 82 2.26 -8.97 12.03
N VAL A 83 1.58 -9.56 13.02
CA VAL A 83 0.36 -10.35 12.81
C VAL A 83 -0.76 -9.50 12.21
N LEU A 84 -1.00 -8.30 12.75
CA LEU A 84 -2.02 -7.40 12.22
C LEU A 84 -1.68 -6.86 10.83
N GLY A 85 -0.40 -6.66 10.53
CA GLY A 85 0.09 -6.35 9.19
C GLY A 85 -0.23 -7.47 8.20
N LEU A 86 -0.02 -8.73 8.59
CA LEU A 86 -0.36 -9.89 7.77
C LEU A 86 -1.88 -10.01 7.55
N VAL A 87 -2.69 -9.82 8.60
CA VAL A 87 -4.15 -9.77 8.50
C VAL A 87 -4.60 -8.65 7.57
N TYR A 88 -4.03 -7.45 7.69
CA TYR A 88 -4.33 -6.33 6.80
C TYR A 88 -3.96 -6.63 5.35
N LEU A 89 -2.83 -7.28 5.10
CA LEU A 89 -2.40 -7.68 3.76
C LEU A 89 -3.40 -8.67 3.12
N LEU A 90 -3.86 -9.65 3.89
CA LEU A 90 -4.88 -10.61 3.44
C LEU A 90 -6.22 -9.93 3.19
N LEU A 91 -6.67 -9.05 4.09
CA LEU A 91 -7.90 -8.28 3.92
C LEU A 91 -7.85 -7.38 2.68
N ASN A 92 -6.72 -6.71 2.42
CA ASN A 92 -6.57 -5.93 1.19
C ASN A 92 -6.62 -6.80 -0.07
N THR A 93 -6.08 -8.01 0.01
CA THR A 93 -6.10 -8.95 -1.10
C THR A 93 -7.51 -9.48 -1.34
N PHE A 94 -8.27 -9.74 -0.28
CA PHE A 94 -9.69 -10.07 -0.33
C PHE A 94 -10.51 -8.93 -0.95
N PHE A 95 -10.39 -7.71 -0.42
CA PHE A 95 -11.16 -6.56 -0.89
C PHE A 95 -10.79 -6.09 -2.29
N ALA A 96 -9.62 -6.46 -2.82
CA ALA A 96 -9.24 -6.09 -4.18
C ALA A 96 -10.26 -6.62 -5.21
N GLY A 97 -10.87 -7.80 -4.98
CA GLY A 97 -11.88 -8.36 -5.88
C GLY A 97 -13.14 -7.49 -5.93
N GLY A 98 -13.67 -7.15 -4.75
CA GLY A 98 -14.81 -6.25 -4.62
C GLY A 98 -14.52 -4.83 -5.13
N THR A 99 -13.31 -4.30 -4.95
CA THR A 99 -12.91 -2.99 -5.49
C THR A 99 -12.96 -2.97 -7.02
N LEU A 100 -12.49 -4.04 -7.68
CA LEU A 100 -12.52 -4.14 -9.13
C LEU A 100 -13.95 -4.31 -9.68
N ASP A 101 -14.79 -5.12 -9.04
CA ASP A 101 -16.21 -5.28 -9.44
C ASP A 101 -17.04 -4.03 -9.14
N ALA A 102 -16.73 -3.31 -8.04
CA ALA A 102 -17.44 -2.08 -7.68
C ALA A 102 -17.42 -1.05 -8.81
N THR A 103 -16.41 -1.03 -9.67
CA THR A 103 -16.34 -0.12 -10.83
C THR A 103 -17.27 -0.50 -11.99
N GLU A 104 -17.69 -1.77 -12.10
CA GLU A 104 -18.67 -2.25 -13.10
C GLU A 104 -20.12 -2.01 -12.67
N GLN A 105 -20.36 -1.69 -11.38
CA GLN A 105 -21.69 -1.43 -10.83
C GLN A 105 -22.08 0.05 -10.94
N ASP A 106 -23.34 0.36 -11.22
CA ASP A 106 -23.87 1.73 -11.16
C ASP A 106 -23.93 2.26 -9.71
N LYS A 107 -24.38 1.41 -8.77
CA LYS A 107 -24.50 1.75 -7.34
C LYS A 107 -23.80 0.70 -6.50
N PHE A 108 -23.04 1.15 -5.51
CA PHE A 108 -22.31 0.27 -4.58
C PHE A 108 -23.28 -0.54 -3.70
N LYS A 109 -23.22 -1.87 -3.80
CA LYS A 109 -23.96 -2.82 -2.95
C LYS A 109 -23.00 -3.69 -2.13
N PHE A 110 -23.14 -3.67 -0.81
CA PHE A 110 -22.30 -4.46 0.09
C PHE A 110 -22.32 -5.97 -0.20
N PRO A 111 -23.49 -6.65 -0.37
CA PRO A 111 -23.50 -8.10 -0.59
C PRO A 111 -22.69 -8.52 -1.82
N ARG A 112 -22.90 -7.81 -2.94
CA ARG A 112 -22.16 -8.05 -4.19
C ARG A 112 -20.67 -7.77 -4.05
N PHE A 113 -20.28 -6.73 -3.28
CA PHE A 113 -18.88 -6.45 -3.01
C PHE A 113 -18.18 -7.60 -2.27
N PHE A 114 -18.82 -8.16 -1.24
CA PHE A 114 -18.26 -9.28 -0.49
C PHE A 114 -18.27 -10.58 -1.31
N GLU A 115 -19.30 -10.82 -2.11
CA GLU A 115 -19.38 -11.94 -3.05
C GLU A 115 -18.23 -11.90 -4.07
N ALA A 116 -18.03 -10.76 -4.74
CA ALA A 116 -16.92 -10.58 -5.69
C ALA A 116 -15.55 -10.67 -5.00
N SER A 117 -15.43 -10.18 -3.77
CA SER A 117 -14.21 -10.34 -2.97
C SER A 117 -13.91 -11.81 -2.68
N ALA A 118 -14.90 -12.59 -2.24
CA ALA A 118 -14.76 -14.01 -1.93
C ALA A 118 -14.45 -14.85 -3.17
N GLN A 119 -15.13 -14.59 -4.29
CA GLN A 119 -14.95 -15.33 -5.54
C GLN A 119 -13.50 -15.25 -6.06
N HIS A 120 -12.86 -14.09 -5.96
CA HIS A 120 -11.51 -13.87 -6.47
C HIS A 120 -10.39 -14.07 -5.42
N PHE A 121 -10.74 -14.17 -4.13
CA PHE A 121 -9.76 -14.18 -3.03
C PHE A 121 -8.68 -15.25 -3.20
N GLY A 122 -9.06 -16.51 -3.46
CA GLY A 122 -8.09 -17.60 -3.55
C GLY A 122 -7.04 -17.39 -4.65
N ARG A 123 -7.48 -16.93 -5.83
CA ARG A 123 -6.58 -16.64 -6.96
C ARG A 123 -5.69 -15.43 -6.67
N PHE A 124 -6.22 -14.40 -6.02
CA PHE A 124 -5.46 -13.22 -5.62
C PHE A 124 -4.47 -13.50 -4.48
N ALA A 125 -4.81 -14.40 -3.56
CA ALA A 125 -3.93 -14.85 -2.50
C ALA A 125 -2.76 -15.66 -3.05
N MET A 126 -3.00 -16.56 -4.03
CA MET A 126 -1.91 -17.26 -4.72
C MET A 126 -1.00 -16.30 -5.50
N LEU A 127 -1.58 -15.32 -6.19
CA LEU A 127 -0.78 -14.25 -6.83
C LEU A 127 0.05 -13.47 -5.80
N LEU A 128 -0.51 -13.17 -4.63
CA LEU A 128 0.21 -12.50 -3.53
C LEU A 128 1.42 -13.31 -3.08
N VAL A 129 1.31 -14.64 -2.97
CA VAL A 129 2.45 -15.52 -2.62
C VAL A 129 3.56 -15.41 -3.66
N PHE A 130 3.23 -15.47 -4.96
CA PHE A 130 4.24 -15.30 -6.02
C PHE A 130 4.91 -13.92 -5.98
N LEU A 131 4.13 -12.86 -5.76
CA LEU A 131 4.66 -11.50 -5.61
C LEU A 131 5.55 -11.37 -4.38
N PHE A 132 5.21 -12.03 -3.28
CA PHE A 132 6.01 -12.02 -2.06
C PHE A 132 7.35 -12.72 -2.25
N ILE A 133 7.35 -13.93 -2.84
CA ILE A 133 8.58 -14.66 -3.17
C ILE A 133 9.46 -13.82 -4.09
N PHE A 134 8.86 -13.22 -5.13
CA PHE A 134 9.59 -12.36 -6.06
C PHE A 134 10.15 -11.10 -5.39
N LEU A 135 9.39 -10.48 -4.48
CA LEU A 135 9.86 -9.35 -3.67
C LEU A 135 11.04 -9.75 -2.79
N MET A 136 11.02 -10.93 -2.16
CA MET A 136 12.15 -11.41 -1.36
C MET A 136 13.43 -11.50 -2.21
N VAL A 137 13.33 -12.03 -3.44
CA VAL A 137 14.46 -12.08 -4.38
C VAL A 137 14.99 -10.68 -4.70
N LEU A 138 14.09 -9.73 -5.01
CA LEU A 138 14.49 -8.35 -5.32
C LEU A 138 15.09 -7.61 -4.11
N VAL A 139 14.56 -7.85 -2.90
CA VAL A 139 15.09 -7.28 -1.66
C VAL A 139 16.47 -7.85 -1.35
N SER A 140 16.69 -9.16 -1.53
CA SER A 140 18.02 -9.77 -1.39
C SER A 140 19.01 -9.17 -2.40
N LEU A 141 18.59 -8.97 -3.65
CA LEU A 141 19.40 -8.32 -4.67
C LEU A 141 19.71 -6.86 -4.30
N ALA A 142 18.74 -6.09 -3.83
CA ALA A 142 18.95 -4.74 -3.31
C ALA A 142 19.93 -4.73 -2.12
N GLY A 143 19.84 -5.72 -1.23
CA GLY A 143 20.78 -5.91 -0.12
C GLY A 143 22.23 -6.08 -0.59
N MET A 144 22.47 -6.78 -1.69
CA MET A 144 23.81 -6.86 -2.29
C MET A 144 24.33 -5.48 -2.72
N PHE A 145 23.47 -4.63 -3.29
CA PHE A 145 23.84 -3.24 -3.61
C PHE A 145 24.17 -2.45 -2.34
N PHE A 146 23.43 -2.61 -1.25
CA PHE A 146 23.78 -1.96 0.02
C PHE A 146 25.20 -2.32 0.48
N PHE A 147 25.60 -3.60 0.40
CA PHE A 147 26.96 -4.01 0.76
C PHE A 147 28.04 -3.38 -0.13
N ILE A 148 27.81 -3.36 -1.45
CA ILE A 148 28.75 -2.76 -2.41
C ILE A 148 28.94 -1.27 -2.12
N PHE A 149 27.83 -0.54 -1.94
CA PHE A 149 27.87 0.90 -1.69
C PHE A 149 28.41 1.25 -0.30
N ALA A 150 28.17 0.40 0.70
CA ALA A 150 28.74 0.57 2.05
C ALA A 150 30.25 0.40 2.04
N ALA A 151 30.78 -0.59 1.31
CA ALA A 151 32.22 -0.77 1.14
C ALA A 151 32.90 0.40 0.41
N ILE A 152 32.21 1.03 -0.54
CA ILE A 152 32.71 2.24 -1.23
C ILE A 152 32.72 3.45 -0.30
N ALA A 153 31.74 3.53 0.62
CA ALA A 153 31.65 4.60 1.60
C ALA A 153 32.63 4.45 2.77
N GLU A 154 33.25 3.28 2.92
CA GLU A 154 34.16 2.97 4.03
C GLU A 154 35.42 3.86 3.94
N GLY A 155 35.66 4.66 4.99
CA GLY A 155 36.73 5.67 5.03
C GLY A 155 36.32 7.09 4.63
N GLY A 156 35.04 7.30 4.26
CA GLY A 156 34.46 8.63 4.06
C GLY A 156 33.96 9.29 5.36
N SER A 157 33.49 10.52 5.27
CA SER A 157 32.76 11.18 6.37
C SER A 157 31.35 10.59 6.55
N GLU A 158 30.70 10.85 7.69
CA GLU A 158 29.28 10.47 7.91
C GLU A 158 28.36 10.98 6.79
N LYS A 159 28.66 12.16 6.23
CA LYS A 159 27.91 12.73 5.10
C LYS A 159 28.11 11.93 3.82
N ASP A 160 29.32 11.45 3.56
CA ASP A 160 29.62 10.63 2.40
C ASP A 160 28.91 9.28 2.49
N TYR A 161 28.88 8.70 3.69
CA TYR A 161 28.13 7.46 3.93
C TYR A 161 26.65 7.63 3.60
N ILE A 162 26.00 8.69 4.09
CA ILE A 162 24.59 8.98 3.78
C ILE A 162 24.38 9.14 2.27
N LEU A 163 25.26 9.88 1.58
CA LEU A 163 25.15 10.13 0.14
C LEU A 163 25.25 8.84 -0.67
N TRP A 164 26.18 7.95 -0.32
CA TRP A 164 26.36 6.65 -0.97
C TRP A 164 25.24 5.66 -0.66
N MET A 165 24.46 5.86 0.40
CA MET A 165 23.27 5.04 0.68
C MET A 165 22.03 5.45 -0.11
N ILE A 166 22.01 6.63 -0.75
CA ILE A 166 20.85 7.07 -1.55
C ILE A 166 20.56 6.13 -2.74
N PRO A 167 21.53 5.76 -3.60
CA PRO A 167 21.27 4.87 -4.74
C PRO A 167 20.65 3.50 -4.38
N PRO A 168 21.19 2.71 -3.42
CA PRO A 168 20.58 1.42 -3.07
C PRO A 168 19.18 1.57 -2.46
N VAL A 169 18.91 2.66 -1.72
CA VAL A 169 17.55 2.97 -1.23
C VAL A 169 16.60 3.25 -2.40
N LEU A 170 17.03 4.04 -3.39
CA LEU A 170 16.20 4.31 -4.58
C LEU A 170 15.91 3.04 -5.39
N ILE A 171 16.90 2.15 -5.53
CA ILE A 171 16.73 0.84 -6.19
C ILE A 171 15.69 0.00 -5.44
N LEU A 172 15.78 -0.06 -4.11
CA LEU A 172 14.82 -0.77 -3.28
C LEU A 172 13.39 -0.21 -3.43
N VAL A 173 13.24 1.11 -3.37
CA VAL A 173 11.94 1.78 -3.57
C VAL A 173 11.38 1.46 -4.97
N TYR A 174 12.23 1.49 -6.00
CA TYR A 174 11.84 1.12 -7.35
C TYR A 174 11.35 -0.33 -7.44
N PHE A 175 12.09 -1.28 -6.85
CA PHE A 175 11.69 -2.70 -6.83
C PHE A 175 10.39 -2.94 -6.09
N ILE A 176 10.19 -2.30 -4.93
CA ILE A 176 8.92 -2.38 -4.20
C ILE A 176 7.77 -1.84 -5.06
N GLY A 177 7.96 -0.65 -5.66
CA GLY A 177 6.97 -0.06 -6.55
C GLY A 177 6.65 -0.95 -7.76
N PHE A 178 7.67 -1.55 -8.36
CA PHE A 178 7.51 -2.49 -9.47
C PHE A 178 6.64 -3.70 -9.09
N VAL A 179 6.90 -4.33 -7.94
CA VAL A 179 6.09 -5.47 -7.45
C VAL A 179 4.65 -5.04 -7.15
N VAL A 180 4.44 -3.85 -6.57
CA VAL A 180 3.09 -3.32 -6.32
C VAL A 180 2.32 -3.17 -7.65
N ILE A 181 2.96 -2.59 -8.67
CA ILE A 181 2.35 -2.44 -10.01
C ILE A 181 2.04 -3.81 -10.63
N MET A 182 2.97 -4.78 -10.53
CA MET A 182 2.73 -6.16 -10.96
C MET A 182 1.50 -6.78 -10.28
N GLY A 183 1.33 -6.55 -8.98
CA GLY A 183 0.17 -7.02 -8.25
C GLY A 183 -1.14 -6.39 -8.71
N ASP A 184 -1.15 -5.09 -8.97
CA ASP A 184 -2.34 -4.40 -9.45
C ASP A 184 -2.75 -4.89 -10.85
N TYR A 185 -1.81 -4.98 -11.81
CA TYR A 185 -2.13 -5.51 -13.15
C TYR A 185 -2.44 -7.02 -13.14
N GLY A 186 -1.74 -7.81 -12.35
CA GLY A 186 -2.00 -9.25 -12.23
C GLY A 186 -3.40 -9.54 -11.70
N ARG A 187 -3.87 -8.79 -10.69
CA ARG A 187 -5.25 -8.89 -10.18
C ARG A 187 -6.27 -8.48 -11.24
N VAL A 188 -6.01 -7.42 -12.00
CA VAL A 188 -6.89 -7.00 -13.12
C VAL A 188 -7.00 -8.09 -14.18
N MET A 189 -5.88 -8.73 -14.57
CA MET A 189 -5.90 -9.82 -15.55
C MET A 189 -6.68 -11.05 -15.05
N LEU A 190 -6.48 -11.43 -13.78
CA LEU A 190 -7.22 -12.52 -13.14
C LEU A 190 -8.72 -12.21 -12.93
N PHE A 191 -9.06 -10.93 -12.78
CA PHE A 191 -10.44 -10.47 -12.69
C PHE A 191 -11.15 -10.58 -14.05
N LYS A 192 -10.50 -10.17 -15.15
CA LYS A 192 -11.09 -10.20 -16.50
C LYS A 192 -11.11 -11.58 -17.14
N SER A 193 -10.22 -12.51 -16.75
CA SER A 193 -10.18 -13.87 -17.27
C SER A 193 -10.30 -14.90 -16.14
N THR A 194 -11.34 -15.73 -16.20
CA THR A 194 -11.55 -16.84 -15.25
C THR A 194 -10.61 -18.02 -15.49
N THR A 195 -10.18 -18.24 -16.73
CA THR A 195 -9.29 -19.36 -17.13
C THR A 195 -7.83 -19.12 -16.80
N LEU A 196 -7.41 -17.85 -16.69
CA LEU A 196 -6.00 -17.51 -16.49
C LEU A 196 -5.47 -18.00 -15.14
N SER A 197 -4.39 -18.78 -15.12
CA SER A 197 -3.77 -19.20 -13.86
C SER A 197 -3.05 -18.03 -13.15
N PRO A 198 -2.96 -18.02 -11.79
CA PRO A 198 -2.22 -16.99 -11.06
C PRO A 198 -0.75 -16.86 -11.47
N TYR A 199 -0.11 -17.98 -11.80
CA TYR A 199 1.26 -18.01 -12.32
C TYR A 199 1.37 -17.33 -13.70
N SER A 200 0.47 -17.66 -14.62
CA SER A 200 0.43 -17.01 -15.93
C SER A 200 0.14 -15.51 -15.81
N ALA A 201 -0.72 -15.11 -14.87
CA ALA A 201 -1.00 -13.70 -14.60
C ALA A 201 0.24 -12.96 -14.08
N PHE A 202 1.04 -13.57 -13.21
CA PHE A 202 2.30 -13.00 -12.72
C PHE A 202 3.27 -12.67 -13.88
N TRP A 203 3.55 -13.65 -14.76
CA TRP A 203 4.47 -13.42 -15.87
C TRP A 203 3.89 -12.51 -16.97
N LYS A 204 2.59 -12.58 -17.22
CA LYS A 204 1.92 -11.65 -18.15
C LYS A 204 1.97 -10.21 -17.61
N ALA A 205 1.76 -10.01 -16.31
CA ALA A 205 1.91 -8.69 -15.68
C ALA A 205 3.35 -8.18 -15.75
N PHE A 206 4.33 -9.04 -15.45
CA PHE A 206 5.75 -8.74 -15.60
C PHE A 206 6.07 -8.27 -17.03
N SER A 207 5.75 -9.08 -18.03
CA SER A 207 6.02 -8.73 -19.44
C SER A 207 5.25 -7.48 -19.89
N TYR A 208 4.02 -7.29 -19.40
CA TYR A 208 3.23 -6.10 -19.73
C TYR A 208 3.90 -4.81 -19.27
N ILE A 209 4.40 -4.79 -18.04
CA ILE A 209 5.04 -3.60 -17.45
C ILE A 209 6.35 -3.31 -18.17
N PHE A 210 7.19 -4.32 -18.42
CA PHE A 210 8.44 -4.17 -19.16
C PHE A 210 8.24 -3.64 -20.59
N LYS A 211 7.21 -4.13 -21.29
CA LYS A 211 6.88 -3.64 -22.64
C LYS A 211 6.28 -2.23 -22.63
N ARG A 212 5.83 -1.73 -21.47
CA ARG A 212 5.03 -0.50 -21.36
C ARG A 212 5.42 0.30 -20.12
N PRO A 213 6.54 1.07 -20.15
CA PRO A 213 6.99 1.87 -19.02
C PRO A 213 5.99 2.95 -18.59
N THR A 214 5.05 3.32 -19.47
CA THR A 214 3.92 4.22 -19.13
C THR A 214 3.03 3.70 -17.98
N THR A 215 3.02 2.38 -17.72
CA THR A 215 2.34 1.80 -16.55
C THR A 215 2.99 2.24 -15.24
N ILE A 216 4.33 2.27 -15.21
CA ILE A 216 5.15 2.76 -14.10
C ILE A 216 4.95 4.27 -13.93
N ALA A 217 4.93 5.03 -15.03
CA ALA A 217 4.68 6.47 -14.99
C ALA A 217 3.31 6.82 -14.37
N LEU A 218 2.27 6.05 -14.68
CA LEU A 218 0.93 6.25 -14.08
C LEU A 218 0.93 6.01 -12.57
N PHE A 219 1.65 4.98 -12.09
CA PHE A 219 1.81 4.72 -10.67
C PHE A 219 2.56 5.84 -9.96
N TRP A 220 3.70 6.28 -10.52
CA TRP A 220 4.46 7.40 -9.96
C TRP A 220 3.67 8.70 -9.90
N LEU A 221 2.79 8.95 -10.87
CA LEU A 221 1.90 10.11 -10.82
C LEU A 221 0.98 10.08 -9.57
N ILE A 222 0.46 8.90 -9.21
CA ILE A 222 -0.36 8.75 -7.99
C ILE A 222 0.51 8.90 -6.72
N ILE A 223 1.74 8.40 -6.73
CA ILE A 223 2.69 8.59 -5.63
C ILE A 223 3.00 10.08 -5.43
N VAL A 224 3.23 10.85 -6.50
CA VAL A 224 3.42 12.31 -6.42
C VAL A 224 2.22 13.00 -5.77
N LEU A 225 0.99 12.59 -6.11
CA LEU A 225 -0.21 13.11 -5.43
C LEU A 225 -0.24 12.76 -3.94
N GLY A 226 0.24 11.56 -3.56
CA GLY A 226 0.41 11.17 -2.16
C GLY A 226 1.46 12.01 -1.42
N ILE A 227 2.56 12.35 -2.09
CA ILE A 227 3.59 13.25 -1.55
C ILE A 227 3.00 14.65 -1.35
N ILE A 228 2.29 15.21 -2.35
CA ILE A 228 1.62 16.51 -2.22
C ILE A 228 0.65 16.51 -1.04
N LEU A 229 -0.17 15.46 -0.90
CA LEU A 229 -1.08 15.31 0.24
C LEU A 229 -0.32 15.29 1.59
N SER A 230 0.87 14.67 1.63
CA SER A 230 1.72 14.63 2.83
C SER A 230 2.35 15.99 3.15
N VAL A 231 2.79 16.75 2.14
CA VAL A 231 3.30 18.11 2.32
C VAL A 231 2.22 19.05 2.83
N VAL A 232 1.00 18.94 2.30
CA VAL A 232 -0.16 19.70 2.79
C VAL A 232 -0.45 19.36 4.26
N TYR A 233 -0.44 18.07 4.61
CA TYR A 233 -0.60 17.64 6.00
C TYR A 233 0.44 18.26 6.94
N LEU A 234 1.73 18.17 6.59
CA LEU A 234 2.81 18.74 7.41
C LEU A 234 2.71 20.27 7.53
N SER A 235 2.22 20.93 6.48
CA SER A 235 2.01 22.38 6.49
C SER A 235 0.85 22.79 7.40
N ILE A 236 -0.19 21.96 7.52
CA ILE A 236 -1.29 22.20 8.46
C ILE A 236 -0.83 21.93 9.90
N ASP A 237 -0.05 20.87 10.10
CA ASP A 237 0.55 20.52 11.39
C ASP A 237 1.38 21.67 11.97
N SER A 238 2.25 22.28 11.15
CA SER A 238 3.07 23.42 11.57
C SER A 238 2.28 24.71 11.84
N LEU A 239 1.05 24.84 11.31
CA LEU A 239 0.19 26.01 11.51
C LEU A 239 -0.71 25.90 12.74
N ILE A 240 -1.24 24.71 13.03
CA ILE A 240 -2.20 24.52 14.14
C ILE A 240 -1.47 24.32 15.48
N GLY A 241 -0.42 23.49 15.50
CA GLY A 241 0.26 23.07 16.73
C GLY A 241 -0.62 22.27 17.72
N MET A 242 -0.02 21.52 18.65
CA MET A 242 -0.74 20.64 19.59
C MET A 242 -0.73 21.17 21.04
N HIS A 243 -0.98 22.46 21.22
CA HIS A 243 -0.86 23.13 22.54
C HIS A 243 -2.10 23.04 23.45
N SER A 244 -3.28 22.72 22.92
CA SER A 244 -4.53 22.70 23.68
C SER A 244 -5.39 21.49 23.33
N GLY A 245 -6.32 21.10 24.20
CA GLY A 245 -7.25 20.01 23.92
C GLY A 245 -8.08 20.23 22.64
N LEU A 246 -8.44 21.48 22.34
CA LEU A 246 -9.16 21.83 21.11
C LEU A 246 -8.27 21.63 19.87
N THR A 247 -7.00 22.07 19.92
CA THR A 247 -6.09 21.92 18.77
C THR A 247 -5.70 20.46 18.56
N ILE A 248 -5.55 19.67 19.63
CA ILE A 248 -5.38 18.20 19.54
C ILE A 248 -6.58 17.56 18.83
N PHE A 249 -7.81 17.94 19.19
CA PHE A 249 -9.01 17.41 18.53
C PHE A 249 -9.10 17.81 17.05
N LEU A 250 -8.76 19.07 16.72
CA LEU A 250 -8.70 19.52 15.33
C LEU A 250 -7.62 18.76 14.54
N MET A 251 -6.44 18.55 15.11
CA MET A 251 -5.37 17.78 14.48
C MET A 251 -5.76 16.32 14.29
N PHE A 252 -6.49 15.73 15.23
CA PHE A 252 -7.07 14.40 15.05
C PHE A 252 -7.99 14.34 13.82
N LEU A 253 -8.86 15.34 13.61
CA LEU A 253 -9.70 15.41 12.41
C LEU A 253 -8.89 15.56 11.12
N VAL A 254 -7.85 16.42 11.13
CA VAL A 254 -6.92 16.57 10.00
C VAL A 254 -6.23 15.24 9.67
N GLN A 255 -5.77 14.51 10.68
CA GLN A 255 -5.18 13.18 10.53
C GLN A 255 -6.19 12.17 9.94
N GLN A 256 -7.46 12.19 10.38
CA GLN A 256 -8.49 11.31 9.79
C GLN A 256 -8.72 11.62 8.30
N VAL A 257 -8.79 12.90 7.93
CA VAL A 257 -8.91 13.34 6.53
C VAL A 257 -7.68 12.91 5.72
N PHE A 258 -6.47 13.03 6.26
CA PHE A 258 -5.24 12.57 5.62
C PHE A 258 -5.25 11.06 5.36
N VAL A 259 -5.61 10.25 6.36
CA VAL A 259 -5.70 8.79 6.23
C VAL A 259 -6.80 8.38 5.23
N PHE A 260 -7.92 9.10 5.23
CA PHE A 260 -8.99 8.92 4.24
C PHE A 260 -8.50 9.24 2.81
N GLY A 261 -7.79 10.35 2.63
CA GLY A 261 -7.18 10.73 1.35
C GLY A 261 -6.15 9.71 0.86
N ARG A 262 -5.30 9.19 1.76
CA ARG A 262 -4.36 8.11 1.43
C ARG A 262 -5.09 6.83 1.00
N THR A 263 -6.20 6.49 1.65
CA THR A 263 -7.05 5.34 1.29
C THR A 263 -7.67 5.54 -0.10
N PHE A 264 -8.16 6.74 -0.39
CA PHE A 264 -8.67 7.10 -1.71
C PHE A 264 -7.61 6.94 -2.82
N LEU A 265 -6.38 7.42 -2.60
CA LEU A 265 -5.28 7.27 -3.56
C LEU A 265 -4.88 5.80 -3.76
N LYS A 266 -4.87 5.00 -2.69
CA LYS A 266 -4.61 3.55 -2.77
C LYS A 266 -5.65 2.84 -3.65
N ILE A 267 -6.93 3.14 -3.47
CA ILE A 267 -7.99 2.56 -4.32
C ILE A 267 -7.82 3.03 -5.77
N SER A 268 -7.40 4.28 -5.95
CA SER A 268 -7.15 4.87 -7.26
C SER A 268 -6.06 4.15 -8.04
N THR A 269 -5.02 3.59 -7.41
CA THR A 269 -3.99 2.83 -8.16
C THR A 269 -4.59 1.60 -8.84
N GLN A 270 -5.43 0.85 -8.13
CA GLN A 270 -6.06 -0.37 -8.65
C GLN A 270 -7.05 -0.06 -9.79
N ILE A 271 -7.87 0.97 -9.60
CA ILE A 271 -8.86 1.37 -10.62
C ILE A 271 -8.16 2.00 -11.83
N ALA A 272 -7.08 2.76 -11.62
CA ALA A 272 -6.28 3.29 -12.71
C ALA A 272 -5.58 2.18 -13.51
N ALA A 273 -5.06 1.14 -12.85
CA ALA A 273 -4.50 -0.04 -13.52
C ALA A 273 -5.56 -0.75 -14.37
N LYS A 274 -6.78 -0.92 -13.85
CA LYS A 274 -7.92 -1.47 -14.60
C LYS A 274 -8.25 -0.62 -15.83
N ASN A 275 -8.48 0.68 -15.64
CA ASN A 275 -8.82 1.60 -16.73
C ASN A 275 -7.70 1.67 -17.78
N TYR A 276 -6.44 1.62 -17.37
CA TYR A 276 -5.30 1.58 -18.30
C TYR A 276 -5.29 0.27 -19.10
N PHE A 277 -5.48 -0.86 -18.44
CA PHE A 277 -5.55 -2.18 -19.09
C PHE A 277 -6.68 -2.25 -20.11
N GLU A 278 -7.86 -1.69 -19.80
CA GLU A 278 -9.00 -1.62 -20.72
C GLU A 278 -8.71 -0.81 -21.98
N THR A 279 -7.93 0.28 -21.89
CA THR A 279 -7.53 1.05 -23.08
C THR A 279 -6.52 0.32 -23.94
N ARG A 280 -5.80 -0.65 -23.38
CA ARG A 280 -4.72 -1.36 -24.07
C ARG A 280 -4.60 -2.81 -23.59
N PRO A 281 -5.56 -3.67 -23.97
CA PRO A 281 -5.58 -5.06 -23.54
C PRO A 281 -4.45 -5.86 -24.18
N ILE A 282 -4.14 -7.01 -23.58
CA ILE A 282 -3.35 -8.08 -24.18
C ILE A 282 -4.29 -9.28 -24.34
N GLU A 283 -4.04 -10.13 -25.34
CA GLU A 283 -4.67 -11.46 -25.40
C GLU A 283 -4.33 -12.27 -24.14
N LEU A 284 -5.36 -12.56 -23.34
CA LEU A 284 -5.19 -13.27 -22.07
C LEU A 284 -5.14 -14.79 -22.24
N GLU A 285 -5.71 -15.36 -23.31
CA GLU A 285 -5.42 -16.70 -23.86
C GLU A 285 -6.28 -16.93 -25.11
N LYS A 286 -5.79 -17.72 -26.07
CA LYS A 286 -6.60 -18.23 -27.18
C LYS A 286 -7.47 -19.36 -26.66
N VAL A 287 -8.78 -19.26 -26.88
CA VAL A 287 -9.65 -20.44 -26.80
C VAL A 287 -9.06 -21.45 -27.77
N ILE A 288 -8.55 -22.58 -27.27
CA ILE A 288 -8.34 -23.75 -28.12
C ILE A 288 -9.76 -24.19 -28.46
N VAL A 289 -10.28 -23.68 -29.57
CA VAL A 289 -11.42 -24.31 -30.23
C VAL A 289 -10.88 -25.65 -30.65
N VAL A 290 -11.11 -26.68 -29.82
CA VAL A 290 -11.09 -28.05 -30.29
C VAL A 290 -12.16 -28.04 -31.37
N ALA A 291 -11.73 -27.93 -32.62
CA ALA A 291 -12.58 -28.29 -33.72
C ALA A 291 -12.94 -29.75 -33.44
N GLU A 292 -14.15 -29.98 -32.93
CA GLU A 292 -14.84 -31.23 -33.16
C GLU A 292 -14.86 -31.39 -34.68
N THR A 293 -13.87 -32.11 -35.19
CA THR A 293 -13.94 -32.74 -36.48
C THR A 293 -15.18 -33.57 -36.44
N ALA A 294 -16.19 -33.11 -37.17
CA ALA A 294 -17.17 -33.96 -37.79
C ALA A 294 -16.42 -35.07 -38.54
N GLU A 295 -16.31 -36.22 -37.90
CA GLU A 295 -16.27 -37.53 -38.56
C GLU A 295 -17.63 -38.13 -38.20
N GLU A 296 -18.66 -38.00 -39.04
CA GLU A 296 -18.90 -38.90 -40.18
C GLU A 296 -18.36 -40.31 -39.90
N ASN A 297 -19.16 -41.12 -39.21
CA ASN A 297 -19.64 -42.43 -39.68
C ASN A 297 -20.79 -42.95 -38.80
#